data_AF-A0A7Z8QQ25-F1
#
_entry.id   AF-A0A7Z8QQ25-F1
#
_cell.length_a   1.000
_cell.length_b   1.000
_cell.length_c   1.000
_cell.angle_alpha   90.00
_cell.angle_beta   90.00
_cell.angle_gamma   90.00
#
_symmetry.space_group_name_H-M   'P 1'
#
loop_
_entity.id
_entity.type
_entity.pdbx_description
1 polymer ?
#
loop_
_entity_poly.entity_id
_entity_poly.type
_entity_poly.pdbx_seq_one_letter_code
_entity_poly.pdbx_strand_id
1 'polypeptide(L)' 'MVGDILLVSFFMWIVAICAFAPLGYFIYMYSMKSGEPFGDTEPHGDSESKVLDLAEQLIHKVKDMLGKK' A
#
# COMPACT_ATOMS: atom_id res chain seq x y z
N MET A 1 -29.15 -14.71 3.82
CA MET A 1 -28.27 -15.86 4.15
C MET A 1 -27.07 -15.94 3.21
N VAL A 2 -27.19 -16.37 1.95
CA VAL A 2 -26.02 -16.49 1.05
C VAL A 2 -25.38 -15.13 0.71
N GLY A 3 -26.18 -14.09 0.47
CA GLY A 3 -25.68 -12.73 0.22
C GLY A 3 -24.92 -12.13 1.41
N ASP A 4 -25.38 -12.37 2.63
CA ASP A 4 -24.73 -11.86 3.84
C ASP A 4 -23.34 -12.51 4.04
N ILE A 5 -23.24 -13.81 3.77
CA ILE A 5 -21.97 -14.55 3.85
C ILE A 5 -20.98 -14.03 2.80
N LEU A 6 -21.44 -13.79 1.58
CA LEU A 6 -20.59 -13.23 0.52
C LEU A 6 -20.09 -11.84 0.87
N LEU A 7 -20.95 -10.97 1.41
CA LEU A 7 -20.59 -9.62 1.79
C LEU A 7 -19.56 -9.61 2.92
N VAL A 8 -19.80 -10.38 3.98
CA VAL A 8 -18.85 -10.51 5.10
C VAL A 8 -17.52 -11.09 4.65
N SER A 9 -17.56 -12.09 3.77
CA SER A 9 -16.34 -12.70 3.21
C SER A 9 -15.55 -11.69 2.38
N PHE A 10 -16.22 -10.93 1.51
CA PHE A 10 -15.59 -9.91 0.67
C PHE A 10 -14.88 -8.84 1.52
N PHE A 11 -15.54 -8.32 2.56
CA PHE A 11 -14.92 -7.34 3.46
C PHE A 11 -13.76 -7.92 4.27
N MET A 12 -13.84 -9.18 4.71
CA MET A 12 -12.70 -9.85 5.34
C MET A 12 -11.48 -9.92 4.42
N TRP A 13 -11.68 -10.23 3.13
CA TRP A 13 -10.59 -10.25 2.15
C TRP A 13 -9.98 -8.86 1.93
N ILE A 14 -10.79 -7.81 1.85
CA ILE A 14 -10.29 -6.43 1.75
C ILE A 14 -9.42 -6.08 2.97
N VAL A 15 -9.94 -6.32 4.18
CA VAL A 15 -9.21 -6.02 5.42
C VAL A 15 -7.90 -6.82 5.50
N ALA A 16 -7.93 -8.10 5.13
CA ALA A 16 -6.74 -8.92 5.08
C ALA A 16 -5.69 -8.35 4.11
N ILE A 17 -6.08 -8.02 2.88
CA ILE A 17 -5.15 -7.45 1.89
C ILE A 17 -4.56 -6.14 2.40
N CYS A 18 -5.36 -5.24 2.96
CA CYS A 18 -4.88 -3.98 3.52
C CYS A 18 -3.92 -4.18 4.70
N ALA A 19 -4.14 -5.18 5.55
CA ALA A 19 -3.26 -5.48 6.69
C ALA A 19 -1.96 -6.18 6.27
N PHE A 20 -2.03 -7.09 5.30
CA PHE A 20 -0.88 -7.88 4.85
C PHE A 20 -0.04 -7.21 3.76
N ALA A 21 -0.57 -6.22 3.02
CA ALA A 21 0.18 -5.50 2.01
C ALA A 21 1.43 -4.79 2.55
N PRO A 22 1.39 -4.06 3.69
CA PRO A 22 2.60 -3.49 4.29
C PRO A 22 3.59 -4.56 4.73
N LEU A 23 3.12 -5.64 5.34
CA LEU A 23 3.97 -6.75 5.78
C LEU A 23 4.69 -7.42 4.60
N GLY A 24 3.95 -7.71 3.52
CA GLY A 24 4.49 -8.27 2.30
C GLY A 24 5.50 -7.35 1.62
N TYR A 25 5.22 -6.04 1.60
CA TYR A 25 6.15 -5.03 1.12
C TYR A 25 7.47 -5.03 1.92
N PHE A 26 7.39 -5.08 3.25
CA PHE A 26 8.59 -5.17 4.08
C PHE A 26 9.39 -6.45 3.80
N ILE A 27 8.74 -7.61 3.80
CA ILE A 27 9.42 -8.89 3.52
C ILE A 27 10.11 -8.85 2.15
N TYR A 28 9.41 -8.34 1.13
CA TYR A 28 9.97 -8.18 -0.20
C TYR A 28 11.24 -7.32 -0.19
N MET A 29 11.17 -6.11 0.38
CA MET A 29 12.30 -5.19 0.46
C MET A 29 13.49 -5.79 1.20
N TYR A 30 13.27 -6.46 2.33
CA TYR A 30 14.33 -7.11 3.11
C TYR A 30 14.89 -8.39 2.46
N SER A 31 14.15 -9.01 1.54
CA SER A 31 14.60 -10.20 0.82
C SER A 31 15.47 -9.89 -0.41
N MET A 32 15.51 -8.63 -0.86
CA MET A 32 16.32 -8.23 -2.00
C MET A 32 17.81 -8.23 -1.63
N LYS A 33 18.63 -8.96 -2.41
CA LYS A 33 20.07 -9.20 -2.17
C LYS A 33 20.97 -7.95 -2.16
N SER A 34 20.44 -6.75 -2.40
CA SER A 34 21.16 -5.48 -2.47
C SER A 34 20.87 -4.59 -1.24
N GLY A 35 21.22 -5.10 -0.06
CA GLY A 35 21.83 -4.38 1.06
C GLY A 35 21.09 -3.29 1.83
N GLU A 36 20.24 -2.47 1.22
CA GLU A 36 19.71 -1.26 1.87
C GLU A 36 18.23 -1.06 1.56
N PRO A 37 17.33 -1.79 2.26
CA PRO A 37 15.88 -1.76 2.00
C PRO A 37 15.24 -0.38 2.21
N PHE A 38 15.96 0.55 2.84
CA PHE A 38 15.52 1.93 3.05
C PHE A 38 16.60 2.97 2.70
N GLY A 39 17.74 2.57 2.11
CA GLY A 39 18.89 3.44 1.87
C GLY A 39 19.48 4.05 3.16
N ASP A 40 20.22 5.16 3.02
CA ASP A 40 20.59 6.03 4.13
C ASP A 40 19.32 6.67 4.72
N THR A 41 18.98 6.30 5.95
CA THR A 41 17.82 6.84 6.70
C THR A 41 18.05 8.26 7.23
N GLU A 42 19.00 8.98 6.63
CA GLU A 42 19.32 10.35 6.94
C GLU A 42 18.28 11.28 6.28
N PRO A 43 17.77 12.31 6.97
CA PRO A 43 16.60 13.08 6.54
C PRO A 43 16.97 14.01 5.39
N HIS A 44 17.11 13.47 4.19
CA HIS A 44 17.22 14.23 2.97
C HIS A 44 15.81 14.59 2.53
N GLY A 45 15.40 15.82 2.85
CA GLY A 45 14.09 16.38 2.52
C GLY A 45 13.76 16.47 1.02
N ASP A 46 14.66 16.01 0.14
CA ASP A 46 14.56 16.08 -1.33
C ASP A 46 14.77 14.72 -2.04
N SER A 47 14.86 13.61 -1.32
CA SER A 47 15.05 12.29 -1.95
C SER A 47 13.73 11.72 -2.48
N GLU A 48 13.67 11.44 -3.80
CA GLU A 48 12.50 10.82 -4.44
C GLU A 48 12.16 9.46 -3.80
N SER A 49 11.05 9.42 -3.06
CA SER A 49 10.54 8.20 -2.45
C SER A 49 9.49 7.58 -3.35
N LYS A 50 9.85 6.48 -4.03
CA LYS A 50 8.93 5.73 -4.90
C LYS A 50 7.67 5.25 -4.17
N VAL A 51 7.74 5.04 -2.85
CA VAL A 51 6.58 4.69 -2.02
C VAL A 51 5.68 5.89 -1.81
N LEU A 52 6.27 7.06 -1.58
CA LEU A 52 5.54 8.32 -1.40
C LEU A 52 4.85 8.73 -2.70
N ASP A 53 5.55 8.65 -3.84
CA ASP A 53 4.99 8.92 -5.16
C ASP A 53 3.83 7.97 -5.50
N LEU A 54 3.97 6.68 -5.20
CA LEU A 54 2.92 5.70 -5.41
C LEU A 54 1.70 5.98 -4.52
N ALA A 55 1.92 6.35 -3.25
CA ALA A 55 0.86 6.71 -2.32
C ALA A 55 0.14 7.99 -2.77
N GLU A 56 0.88 9.00 -3.20
CA GLU A 56 0.34 10.27 -3.69
C GLU A 56 -0.48 10.07 -4.97
N GLN A 57 0.01 9.25 -5.92
CA GLN A 57 -0.74 8.87 -7.12
C GLN A 57 -2.02 8.07 -6.78
N LEU A 58 -1.96 7.16 -5.81
CA LEU A 58 -3.13 6.42 -5.34
C LEU A 58 -4.17 7.35 -4.72
N ILE A 59 -3.73 8.27 -3.86
CA ILE A 59 -4.59 9.27 -3.22
C ILE A 59 -5.24 10.17 -4.27
N HIS A 60 -4.46 10.67 -5.25
CA HIS A 60 -5.00 11.46 -6.36
C HIS A 60 -6.02 10.70 -7.20
N LYS A 61 -5.75 9.43 -7.55
CA LYS A 61 -6.71 8.60 -8.29
C LYS A 61 -8.00 8.36 -7.51
N VAL A 62 -7.91 8.09 -6.20
CA VAL A 62 -9.09 7.90 -5.35
C VAL A 62 -9.87 9.21 -5.22
N LYS A 63 -9.18 10.33 -5.03
CA LYS A 63 -9.77 11.68 -4.94
C LYS A 63 -10.45 12.07 -6.25
N ASP A 64 -9.83 11.84 -7.40
CA ASP A 64 -10.39 12.13 -8.72
C ASP A 64 -11.60 11.24 -9.03
N MET A 65 -11.60 9.99 -8.56
CA MET A 65 -12.72 9.06 -8.74
C MET A 65 -13.91 9.41 -7.85
N LEU A 66 -13.67 9.90 -6.63
CA LEU A 66 -14.71 10.35 -5.69
C LEU A 66 -15.23 11.76 -6.02
N GLY A 67 -14.38 12.65 -6.52
CA GLY A 67 -14.72 14.02 -6.90
C GLY A 67 -15.35 14.15 -8.29
N LYS A 68 -15.37 13.09 -9.10
CA LYS A 68 -16.11 13.02 -10.38
C LYS A 68 -17.58 12.59 -10.23
N LYS A 69 -18.09 12.50 -9.01
CA LYS A 69 -19.52 12.32 -8.72
C LYS A 69 -20.16 13.67 -8.38
#